data_AF-A0A537SMF8-F1
#
_entry.id   AF-A0A537SMF8-F1
#
_cell.length_a   1.000
_cell.length_b   1.000
_cell.length_c   1.000
_cell.angle_alpha   90.00
_cell.angle_beta   90.00
_cell.angle_gamma   90.00
#
_symmetry.space_group_name_H-M   'P 1'
#
loop_
_entity.id
_entity.type
_entity.pdbx_description
1 polymer ?
#
loop_
_entity_poly.entity_id
_entity_poly.type
_entity_poly.pdbx_seq_one_letter_code
_entity_poly.pdbx_strand_id
1 'polypeptide(L)'
;MSPPLISRISRPSSAPDARRRRSARGGGGTLARCRIWYGVVSLRSDGMADPISQFATRIAYGARQLPRVAWYIGHGMVMRRLSRTVRARAGQGPPPQARVKVPDRRRLYADMAVLFQRDLANVEAGIYPLPADHDGTLPVVLNRSRLFFEDLPDVHRRRERRDVRQVLTEDTRGKRPNYYLQNFHFQSGGWLTPESAQRYDTQVEVLLNGSANATRRQALLPLHEVFARRDQRRLKLLDVGCGTGRFLDSFKQAWPRLPALGIDLSEAYLGEAKQHLKQWCWIDLLVGNAEALPVKSESQDAVTNIFMLHELPPKVRRVVFREFARVLKRGGRLVVVDSLQLGDAPDYDGMLELFPRSYHEPYYTSYLKEDFRDIAAACGLAHLRDVNAFVSKVMVFAKR
;
A
#
# COMPACT_ATOMS: atom_id res chain seq x y z
N MET A 1 17.14 23.50 -47.10
CA MET A 1 16.95 24.58 -48.10
C MET A 1 15.49 24.62 -48.45
N SER A 2 14.93 25.82 -48.66
CA SER A 2 13.47 26.06 -48.76
C SER A 2 13.04 26.33 -50.24
N PRO A 3 11.82 26.78 -50.59
CA PRO A 3 11.05 26.28 -51.74
C PRO A 3 10.97 27.32 -52.90
N PRO A 4 10.03 27.20 -53.86
CA PRO A 4 8.72 27.89 -53.80
C PRO A 4 7.58 27.03 -54.40
N LEU A 5 6.30 27.40 -54.66
CA LEU A 5 5.34 28.49 -54.32
C LEU A 5 3.93 27.77 -54.24
N ILE A 6 2.75 28.31 -53.91
CA ILE A 6 1.95 29.45 -54.41
C ILE A 6 0.97 29.88 -53.31
N SER A 7 0.89 31.19 -53.02
CA SER A 7 -0.35 31.99 -53.00
C SER A 7 -0.08 33.38 -52.40
N ARG A 8 -0.65 34.43 -53.03
CA ARG A 8 -0.45 35.83 -52.64
C ARG A 8 -1.65 36.36 -51.86
N ILE A 9 -1.35 36.97 -50.71
CA ILE A 9 -1.77 38.32 -50.30
C ILE A 9 -3.27 38.67 -50.43
N SER A 10 -3.94 38.83 -49.28
CA SER A 10 -4.39 40.18 -48.85
C SER A 10 -4.83 40.25 -47.37
N ARG A 11 -4.41 41.35 -46.75
CA ARG A 11 -4.76 41.93 -45.43
C ARG A 11 -4.75 43.46 -45.69
N PRO A 12 -5.44 44.34 -44.93
CA PRO A 12 -5.23 44.44 -43.47
C PRO A 12 -6.40 44.96 -42.61
N SER A 13 -6.08 45.17 -41.32
CA SER A 13 -6.66 46.16 -40.38
C SER A 13 -7.98 45.81 -39.68
N SER A 14 -8.22 46.16 -38.41
CA SER A 14 -7.36 46.64 -37.29
C SER A 14 -8.12 46.49 -35.96
N ALA A 15 -7.40 46.30 -34.85
CA ALA A 15 -7.90 46.52 -33.47
C ALA A 15 -7.39 47.90 -32.97
N PRO A 16 -7.59 48.35 -31.71
CA PRO A 16 -8.43 47.84 -30.60
C PRO A 16 -9.31 48.93 -29.94
N ASP A 17 -10.05 48.62 -28.87
CA ASP A 17 -10.27 49.60 -27.77
C ASP A 17 -10.44 48.90 -26.40
N ALA A 18 -10.29 49.67 -25.32
CA ALA A 18 -10.12 49.22 -23.95
C ALA A 18 -11.05 49.95 -22.96
N ARG A 19 -10.82 49.69 -21.65
CA ARG A 19 -11.40 50.33 -20.45
C ARG A 19 -12.78 49.80 -19.99
N ARG A 20 -12.74 49.15 -18.82
CA ARG A 20 -13.34 49.72 -17.60
C ARG A 20 -12.68 49.15 -16.34
N ARG A 21 -11.99 50.02 -15.59
CA ARG A 21 -11.69 49.80 -14.16
C ARG A 21 -12.77 50.52 -13.35
N ARG A 22 -13.32 49.89 -12.32
CA ARG A 22 -13.85 50.57 -11.12
C ARG A 22 -13.51 49.75 -9.88
N SER A 23 -13.26 50.47 -8.79
CA SER A 23 -12.81 49.98 -7.50
C SER A 23 -13.97 49.71 -6.54
N ALA A 24 -13.77 48.80 -5.58
CA ALA A 24 -14.44 48.86 -4.29
C ALA A 24 -13.46 48.47 -3.17
N ARG A 25 -13.45 49.25 -2.08
CA ARG A 25 -12.80 48.92 -0.80
C ARG A 25 -13.86 48.38 0.17
N GLY A 26 -13.41 47.64 1.18
CA GLY A 26 -14.23 47.09 2.27
C GLY A 26 -14.23 45.56 2.21
N GLY A 27 -13.92 44.81 3.27
CA GLY A 27 -13.80 45.19 4.69
C GLY A 27 -14.87 44.44 5.49
N GLY A 28 -14.55 43.23 5.93
CA GLY A 28 -15.51 42.35 6.61
C GLY A 28 -14.99 40.92 6.69
N GLY A 29 -14.27 40.60 7.76
CA GLY A 29 -13.79 39.23 7.99
C GLY A 29 -14.95 38.31 8.37
N THR A 30 -15.06 37.17 7.70
CA THR A 30 -15.93 36.05 8.13
C THR A 30 -15.11 34.77 8.06
N LEU A 31 -15.02 34.02 9.17
CA LEU A 31 -14.31 32.74 9.18
C LEU A 31 -15.08 31.72 8.32
N ALA A 32 -14.62 31.52 7.08
CA ALA A 32 -15.08 30.42 6.24
C ALA A 32 -14.63 29.09 6.87
N ARG A 33 -15.58 28.38 7.50
CA ARG A 33 -15.37 27.01 7.98
C ARG A 33 -15.02 26.12 6.80
N CYS A 34 -13.75 25.76 6.66
CA CYS A 34 -13.27 24.84 5.64
C CYS A 34 -13.82 23.43 5.93
N ARG A 35 -14.98 23.10 5.36
CA ARG A 35 -15.50 21.73 5.31
C ARG A 35 -14.65 20.93 4.32
N ILE A 36 -13.68 20.18 4.82
CA ILE A 36 -12.96 19.17 4.04
C ILE A 36 -13.97 18.09 3.65
N TRP A 37 -14.38 18.11 2.39
CA TRP A 37 -15.34 17.17 1.83
C TRP A 37 -14.62 15.86 1.48
N TYR A 38 -14.42 15.00 2.47
CA TYR A 38 -14.02 13.62 2.19
C TYR A 38 -15.12 12.95 1.38
N GLY A 39 -14.77 12.50 0.17
CA GLY A 39 -15.72 11.92 -0.78
C GLY A 39 -16.29 10.58 -0.31
N VAL A 40 -17.28 10.62 0.57
CA VAL A 40 -18.20 9.51 0.79
C VAL A 40 -19.06 9.41 -0.46
N VAL A 41 -18.77 8.41 -1.30
CA VAL A 41 -19.68 8.04 -2.38
C VAL A 41 -20.97 7.57 -1.73
N SER A 42 -22.04 8.35 -1.85
CA SER A 42 -23.36 7.99 -1.34
C SER A 42 -23.96 6.89 -2.22
N LEU A 43 -23.45 5.68 -2.07
CA LEU A 43 -24.13 4.48 -2.54
C LEU A 43 -25.33 4.28 -1.64
N ARG A 44 -26.53 4.64 -2.12
CA ARG A 44 -27.78 4.20 -1.50
C ARG A 44 -27.84 2.67 -1.56
N SER A 45 -27.57 2.03 -0.43
CA SER A 45 -28.04 0.68 -0.15
C SER A 45 -29.47 0.77 0.35
N ASP A 46 -30.38 0.02 -0.28
CA ASP A 46 -31.72 -0.16 0.27
C ASP A 46 -31.61 -0.97 1.56
N GLY A 47 -31.90 -0.30 2.68
CA GLY A 47 -31.63 -0.81 4.04
C GLY A 47 -30.62 0.07 4.77
N MET A 48 -31.10 1.12 5.44
CA MET A 48 -30.33 1.73 6.53
C MET A 48 -30.22 0.69 7.65
N ALA A 49 -29.01 0.28 8.00
CA ALA A 49 -28.79 -0.60 9.15
C ALA A 49 -29.37 0.07 10.41
N ASP A 50 -30.18 -0.67 11.17
CA ASP A 50 -30.82 -0.17 12.38
C ASP A 50 -29.79 0.43 13.36
N PRO A 51 -30.09 1.54 14.08
CA PRO A 51 -29.14 2.17 14.99
C PRO A 51 -28.52 1.25 16.04
N ILE A 52 -29.25 0.22 16.52
CA ILE A 52 -28.75 -0.79 17.45
C ILE A 52 -27.74 -1.70 16.74
N SER A 53 -28.01 -2.08 15.49
CA SER A 53 -27.08 -2.86 14.66
C SER A 53 -25.80 -2.09 14.36
N GLN A 54 -25.88 -0.79 14.03
CA GLN A 54 -24.70 0.06 13.87
C GLN A 54 -23.89 0.16 15.16
N PHE A 55 -24.55 0.39 16.30
CA PHE A 55 -23.88 0.47 17.60
C PHE A 55 -23.17 -0.84 17.96
N ALA A 56 -23.82 -1.99 17.75
CA ALA A 56 -23.20 -3.31 17.94
C ALA A 56 -21.98 -3.51 17.02
N THR A 57 -22.06 -3.11 15.75
CA THR A 57 -20.93 -3.14 14.80
C THR A 57 -19.76 -2.29 15.29
N ARG A 58 -20.00 -1.08 15.81
CA ARG A 58 -18.95 -0.19 16.38
C ARG A 58 -18.24 -0.82 17.56
N ILE A 59 -19.00 -1.39 18.52
CA ILE A 59 -18.43 -2.08 19.68
C ILE A 59 -17.62 -3.30 19.25
N ALA A 60 -18.15 -4.13 18.36
CA ALA A 60 -17.46 -5.32 17.87
C ALA A 60 -16.20 -4.97 17.05
N TYR A 61 -16.21 -3.88 16.28
CA TYR A 61 -15.05 -3.36 15.57
C TYR A 61 -13.95 -2.89 16.54
N GLY A 62 -14.33 -2.08 17.53
CA GLY A 62 -13.42 -1.62 18.58
C GLY A 62 -12.79 -2.78 19.35
N ALA A 63 -13.59 -3.78 19.72
CA ALA A 63 -13.13 -4.98 20.42
C ALA A 63 -12.14 -5.83 19.61
N ARG A 64 -12.19 -5.79 18.27
CA ARG A 64 -11.23 -6.50 17.40
C ARG A 64 -9.97 -5.68 17.11
N GLN A 65 -10.10 -4.39 16.83
CA GLN A 65 -8.96 -3.58 16.36
C GLN A 65 -8.17 -2.88 17.48
N LEU A 66 -8.80 -2.47 18.59
CA LEU A 66 -8.09 -1.76 19.66
C LEU A 66 -7.05 -2.63 20.40
N PRO A 67 -7.32 -3.91 20.73
CA PRO A 67 -6.30 -4.77 21.35
C PRO A 67 -5.09 -4.99 20.42
N ARG A 68 -5.32 -5.13 19.11
CA ARG A 68 -4.26 -5.21 18.09
C ARG A 68 -3.36 -3.99 18.12
N VAL A 69 -3.95 -2.80 18.04
CA VAL A 69 -3.23 -1.52 18.04
C VAL A 69 -2.42 -1.36 19.33
N ALA A 70 -3.02 -1.65 20.49
CA ALA A 70 -2.32 -1.61 21.78
C ALA A 70 -1.12 -2.59 21.84
N TRP A 71 -1.31 -3.82 21.36
CA TRP A 71 -0.27 -4.86 21.31
C TRP A 71 0.96 -4.41 20.50
N TYR A 72 0.77 -3.96 19.26
CA TYR A 72 1.87 -3.59 18.37
C TYR A 72 2.50 -2.24 18.71
N ILE A 73 1.73 -1.28 19.25
CA ILE A 73 2.29 -0.07 19.87
C ILE A 73 3.22 -0.44 21.03
N GLY A 74 2.79 -1.36 21.91
CA GLY A 74 3.59 -1.87 23.01
C GLY A 74 4.92 -2.47 22.54
N HIS A 75 4.89 -3.32 21.51
CA HIS A 75 6.09 -3.86 20.87
C HIS A 75 7.01 -2.75 20.35
N GLY A 76 6.46 -1.76 19.66
CA GLY A 76 7.19 -0.60 19.18
C GLY A 76 7.78 0.26 20.30
N MET A 77 7.19 0.29 21.50
CA MET A 77 7.77 0.93 22.68
C MET A 77 8.93 0.13 23.27
N VAL A 78 8.77 -1.20 23.41
CA VAL A 78 9.82 -2.10 23.91
C VAL A 78 11.04 -2.08 22.98
N MET A 79 10.84 -2.25 21.67
CA MET A 79 11.88 -2.14 20.65
C MET A 79 12.64 -0.81 20.78
N ARG A 80 11.93 0.32 20.85
CA ARG A 80 12.55 1.65 21.00
C ARG A 80 13.34 1.80 22.32
N ARG A 81 12.91 1.15 23.41
CA ARG A 81 13.68 1.12 24.68
C ARG A 81 14.95 0.28 24.54
N LEU A 82 14.85 -0.92 23.96
CA LEU A 82 16.00 -1.80 23.71
C LEU A 82 17.04 -1.12 22.81
N SER A 83 16.64 -0.55 21.66
CA SER A 83 17.55 0.13 20.75
C SER A 83 18.27 1.32 21.40
N ARG A 84 17.61 2.08 22.29
CA ARG A 84 18.29 3.15 23.06
C ARG A 84 19.36 2.59 23.99
N THR A 85 19.05 1.51 24.72
CA THR A 85 20.00 0.86 25.64
C THR A 85 21.22 0.32 24.91
N VAL A 86 21.05 -0.31 23.75
CA VAL A 86 22.17 -0.82 22.95
C VAL A 86 23.03 0.32 22.41
N ARG A 87 22.43 1.37 21.84
CA ARG A 87 23.18 2.54 21.33
C ARG A 87 23.95 3.27 22.42
N ALA A 88 23.38 3.39 23.63
CA ALA A 88 24.06 3.97 24.78
C ALA A 88 25.27 3.13 25.22
N ARG A 89 25.14 1.80 25.26
CA ARG A 89 26.27 0.88 25.55
C ARG A 89 27.35 0.93 24.48
N ALA A 90 26.98 1.13 23.21
CA ALA A 90 27.90 1.24 22.08
C ALA A 90 28.51 2.65 21.90
N GLY A 91 28.26 3.60 22.81
CA GLY A 91 28.78 4.97 22.72
C GLY A 91 28.25 5.77 21.52
N GLN A 92 27.15 5.35 20.89
CA GLN A 92 26.64 5.97 19.67
C GLN A 92 25.85 7.25 19.97
N GLY A 93 26.18 8.32 19.25
CA GLY A 93 25.48 9.62 19.32
C GLY A 93 23.99 9.56 18.95
N PRO A 94 23.25 10.68 18.98
CA PRO A 94 21.82 10.71 18.64
C PRO A 94 21.54 10.16 17.23
N PRO A 95 20.32 9.65 16.96
CA PRO A 95 19.95 9.17 15.63
C PRO A 95 19.95 10.33 14.62
N PRO A 96 20.14 10.05 13.31
CA PRO A 96 20.16 11.09 12.28
C PRO A 96 18.83 11.85 12.23
N GLN A 97 18.92 13.18 12.18
CA GLN A 97 17.77 14.07 12.10
C GLN A 97 17.32 14.25 10.64
N ALA A 98 16.01 14.47 10.44
CA ALA A 98 15.47 14.86 9.15
C ALA A 98 15.88 16.31 8.82
N ARG A 99 16.11 16.60 7.53
CA ARG A 99 16.31 17.98 7.06
C ARG A 99 14.99 18.71 6.79
N VAL A 100 13.92 17.94 6.58
CA VAL A 100 12.55 18.40 6.33
C VAL A 100 11.68 18.07 7.54
N LYS A 101 10.52 18.71 7.66
CA LYS A 101 9.54 18.44 8.71
C LYS A 101 9.16 16.95 8.74
N VAL A 102 9.02 16.42 9.95
CA VAL A 102 8.46 15.09 10.25
C VAL A 102 7.15 15.27 11.00
N PRO A 103 6.19 14.32 10.88
CA PRO A 103 4.92 14.42 11.59
C PRO A 103 5.17 14.16 13.08
N ASP A 104 4.57 14.96 13.94
CA ASP A 104 4.59 14.68 15.38
C ASP A 104 3.68 13.47 15.70
N ARG A 105 3.77 12.97 16.94
CA ARG A 105 2.96 11.82 17.39
C ARG A 105 1.45 12.08 17.33
N ARG A 106 1.00 13.31 17.59
CA ARG A 106 -0.42 13.67 17.57
C ARG A 106 -0.94 13.64 16.14
N ARG A 107 -0.17 14.17 15.18
CA ARG A 107 -0.46 14.09 13.74
C ARG A 107 -0.54 12.65 13.26
N LEU A 108 0.46 11.84 13.61
CA LEU A 108 0.52 10.41 13.27
C LEU A 108 -0.72 9.65 13.78
N TYR A 109 -1.07 9.81 15.06
CA TYR A 109 -2.25 9.14 15.63
C TYR A 109 -3.58 9.70 15.10
N ALA A 110 -3.64 10.98 14.69
CA ALA A 110 -4.84 11.53 14.06
C ALA A 110 -5.10 10.90 12.68
N ASP A 111 -4.08 10.78 11.83
CA ASP A 111 -4.24 10.14 10.51
C ASP A 111 -4.47 8.62 10.63
N MET A 112 -3.91 7.98 11.65
CA MET A 112 -4.23 6.59 12.00
C MET A 112 -5.70 6.45 12.45
N ALA A 113 -6.23 7.39 13.24
CA ALA A 113 -7.64 7.41 13.62
C ALA A 113 -8.57 7.62 12.42
N VAL A 114 -8.21 8.49 11.46
CA VAL A 114 -8.94 8.68 10.19
C VAL A 114 -8.98 7.37 9.37
N LEU A 115 -7.88 6.62 9.32
CA LEU A 115 -7.85 5.29 8.68
C LEU A 115 -8.86 4.32 9.33
N PHE A 116 -8.83 4.17 10.66
CA PHE A 116 -9.76 3.28 11.37
C PHE A 116 -11.21 3.74 11.29
N GLN A 117 -11.49 5.05 11.31
CA GLN A 117 -12.83 5.60 11.08
C GLN A 117 -13.35 5.26 9.68
N ARG A 118 -12.51 5.33 8.65
CA ARG A 118 -12.90 4.96 7.28
C ARG A 118 -13.08 3.46 7.10
N ASP A 119 -12.22 2.64 7.69
CA ASP A 119 -12.33 1.17 7.68
C ASP A 119 -13.64 0.72 8.37
N LEU A 120 -13.99 1.32 9.52
CA LEU A 120 -15.30 1.14 10.18
C LEU A 120 -16.47 1.62 9.30
N ALA A 121 -16.39 2.82 8.71
CA ALA A 121 -17.47 3.34 7.86
C ALA A 121 -17.74 2.47 6.63
N ASN A 122 -16.70 1.81 6.08
CA ASN A 122 -16.87 0.85 4.98
C ASN A 122 -17.57 -0.45 5.44
N VAL A 123 -17.33 -0.89 6.68
CA VAL A 123 -18.05 -2.02 7.31
C VAL A 123 -19.51 -1.65 7.56
N GLU A 124 -19.78 -0.46 8.08
CA GLU A 124 -21.16 0.05 8.29
C GLU A 124 -21.93 0.22 6.97
N ALA A 125 -21.24 0.58 5.88
CA ALA A 125 -21.80 0.64 4.54
C ALA A 125 -21.94 -0.72 3.84
N GLY A 126 -21.58 -1.83 4.49
CA GLY A 126 -21.70 -3.18 3.93
C GLY A 126 -20.76 -3.47 2.74
N ILE A 127 -19.68 -2.70 2.58
CA ILE A 127 -18.72 -2.86 1.48
C ILE A 127 -17.92 -4.16 1.65
N TYR A 128 -17.55 -4.46 2.91
CA TYR A 128 -16.93 -5.69 3.39
C TYR A 128 -17.39 -5.97 4.83
N PRO A 129 -17.37 -7.23 5.31
CA PRO A 129 -17.83 -7.56 6.65
C PRO A 129 -16.87 -7.05 7.73
N LEU A 130 -17.32 -7.13 8.98
CA LEU A 130 -16.52 -6.85 10.16
C LEU A 130 -15.23 -7.72 10.15
N PRO A 131 -14.04 -7.11 10.13
CA PRO A 131 -12.80 -7.82 9.81
C PRO A 131 -12.44 -8.86 10.87
N ALA A 132 -11.93 -10.01 10.42
CA ALA A 132 -11.23 -11.00 11.21
C ALA A 132 -9.81 -11.15 10.66
N ASP A 133 -8.79 -10.73 11.40
CA ASP A 133 -7.41 -10.63 10.89
C ASP A 133 -6.64 -11.98 10.85
N HIS A 134 -7.24 -13.06 11.38
CA HIS A 134 -6.74 -14.44 11.41
C HIS A 134 -5.24 -14.61 11.78
N ASP A 135 -4.75 -13.85 12.78
CA ASP A 135 -3.36 -13.92 13.24
C ASP A 135 -2.99 -15.21 13.99
N GLY A 136 -3.96 -16.10 14.21
CA GLY A 136 -3.81 -17.36 14.93
C GLY A 136 -4.25 -17.28 16.39
N THR A 137 -3.92 -18.32 17.16
CA THR A 137 -4.18 -18.38 18.61
C THR A 137 -3.14 -17.56 19.38
N LEU A 138 -3.42 -17.24 20.65
CA LEU A 138 -2.49 -16.49 21.50
C LEU A 138 -1.05 -17.09 21.54
N PRO A 139 -0.84 -18.42 21.63
CA PRO A 139 0.50 -19.01 21.50
C PRO A 139 1.20 -18.72 20.15
N VAL A 140 0.45 -18.67 19.04
CA VAL A 140 1.02 -18.32 17.72
C VAL A 140 1.46 -16.85 17.70
N VAL A 141 0.63 -15.94 18.21
CA VAL A 141 0.95 -14.51 18.32
C VAL A 141 2.16 -14.28 19.24
N LEU A 142 2.24 -14.99 20.37
CA LEU A 142 3.39 -14.94 21.28
C LEU A 142 4.66 -15.48 20.62
N ASN A 143 4.60 -16.60 19.89
CA ASN A 143 5.77 -17.14 19.19
C ASN A 143 6.26 -16.20 18.08
N ARG A 144 5.35 -15.62 17.27
CA ARG A 144 5.69 -14.60 16.27
C ARG A 144 6.33 -13.35 16.92
N SER A 145 5.84 -12.95 18.10
CA SER A 145 6.41 -11.86 18.90
C SER A 145 7.82 -12.19 19.41
N ARG A 146 8.07 -13.43 19.86
CA ARG A 146 9.41 -13.93 20.23
C ARG A 146 10.38 -13.86 19.04
N LEU A 147 9.99 -14.41 17.87
CA LEU A 147 10.79 -14.38 16.64
C LEU A 147 11.12 -12.95 16.19
N PHE A 148 10.22 -11.99 16.40
CA PHE A 148 10.47 -10.57 16.16
C PHE A 148 11.56 -10.02 17.07
N PHE A 149 11.48 -10.25 18.39
CA PHE A 149 12.48 -9.74 19.35
C PHE A 149 13.84 -10.41 19.20
N GLU A 150 13.88 -11.69 18.83
CA GLU A 150 15.12 -12.46 18.59
C GLU A 150 15.93 -11.94 17.38
N ASP A 151 15.28 -11.40 16.35
CA ASP A 151 15.97 -10.84 15.17
C ASP A 151 16.54 -9.44 15.40
N LEU A 152 16.08 -8.71 16.44
CA LEU A 152 16.49 -7.32 16.67
C LEU A 152 18.01 -7.11 16.83
N PRO A 153 18.77 -7.97 17.54
CA PRO A 153 20.23 -7.82 17.64
C PRO A 153 20.92 -7.98 16.28
N ASP A 154 20.46 -8.90 15.43
CA ASP A 154 21.03 -9.11 14.09
C ASP A 154 20.65 -8.01 13.11
N VAL A 155 19.40 -7.53 13.14
CA VAL A 155 18.98 -6.32 12.43
C VAL A 155 19.85 -5.13 12.83
N HIS A 156 20.20 -4.98 14.12
CA HIS A 156 21.09 -3.90 14.57
C HIS A 156 22.53 -4.07 14.06
N ARG A 157 23.13 -5.27 14.20
CA ARG A 157 24.46 -5.59 13.65
C ARG A 157 24.55 -5.35 12.14
N ARG A 158 23.52 -5.73 11.36
CA ARG A 158 23.47 -5.51 9.91
C ARG A 158 23.37 -4.03 9.54
N ARG A 159 22.59 -3.24 10.30
CA ARG A 159 22.50 -1.77 10.13
C ARG A 159 23.84 -1.07 10.32
N GLU A 160 24.63 -1.51 11.29
CA GLU A 160 25.98 -0.97 11.54
C GLU A 160 26.96 -1.36 10.43
N ARG A 161 26.97 -2.64 10.03
CA ARG A 161 27.93 -3.19 9.04
C ARG A 161 27.58 -2.87 7.58
N ARG A 162 26.37 -2.37 7.31
CA ARG A 162 25.81 -2.19 5.94
C ARG A 162 25.87 -3.47 5.09
N ASP A 163 25.64 -4.63 5.73
CA ASP A 163 25.64 -5.91 5.04
C ASP A 163 24.27 -6.20 4.40
N VAL A 164 24.27 -6.27 3.07
CA VAL A 164 23.07 -6.19 2.23
C VAL A 164 22.97 -7.30 1.18
N ARG A 165 24.00 -8.16 1.05
CA ARG A 165 24.08 -9.20 -0.01
C ARG A 165 23.97 -10.64 0.51
N GLN A 166 23.54 -10.84 1.75
CA GLN A 166 23.50 -12.16 2.42
C GLN A 166 22.73 -13.23 1.63
N VAL A 167 21.69 -12.85 0.90
CA VAL A 167 20.85 -13.77 0.09
C VAL A 167 21.38 -14.03 -1.33
N LEU A 168 22.51 -13.44 -1.75
CA LEU A 168 23.15 -13.72 -3.05
C LEU A 168 24.19 -14.84 -2.88
N THR A 169 23.70 -16.07 -2.72
CA THR A 169 24.50 -17.31 -2.65
C THR A 169 24.66 -17.96 -4.03
N GLU A 170 25.52 -18.97 -4.13
CA GLU A 170 25.62 -19.78 -5.36
C GLU A 170 24.30 -20.52 -5.65
N ASP A 171 23.62 -21.03 -4.61
CA ASP A 171 22.32 -21.73 -4.73
C ASP A 171 21.17 -20.87 -5.26
N THR A 172 21.26 -19.55 -5.14
CA THR A 172 20.19 -18.60 -5.46
C THR A 172 20.45 -17.82 -6.75
N ARG A 173 21.73 -17.65 -7.12
CA ARG A 173 22.15 -16.98 -8.36
C ARG A 173 21.53 -17.65 -9.59
N GLY A 174 21.02 -16.85 -10.52
CA GLY A 174 20.41 -17.33 -11.77
C GLY A 174 18.97 -17.88 -11.65
N LYS A 175 18.50 -18.25 -10.45
CA LYS A 175 17.10 -18.69 -10.21
C LYS A 175 16.12 -17.52 -10.02
N ARG A 176 16.65 -16.32 -9.71
CA ARG A 176 15.88 -15.08 -9.45
C ARG A 176 16.54 -13.88 -10.13
N PRO A 177 15.80 -12.79 -10.41
CA PRO A 177 16.40 -11.53 -10.84
C PRO A 177 17.39 -10.99 -9.80
N ASN A 178 18.52 -10.43 -10.26
CA ASN A 178 19.56 -9.91 -9.36
C ASN A 178 19.08 -8.80 -8.41
N TYR A 179 18.05 -8.03 -8.79
CA TYR A 179 17.46 -7.00 -7.93
C TYR A 179 16.64 -7.58 -6.75
N TYR A 180 16.30 -8.87 -6.79
CA TYR A 180 15.56 -9.56 -5.74
C TYR A 180 16.50 -10.29 -4.76
N LEU A 181 17.72 -10.62 -5.19
CA LEU A 181 18.74 -11.27 -4.37
C LEU A 181 19.55 -10.26 -3.52
N GLN A 182 18.83 -9.49 -2.71
CA GLN A 182 19.40 -8.61 -1.68
C GLN A 182 18.55 -8.65 -0.41
N ASN A 183 19.11 -8.23 0.72
CA ASN A 183 18.34 -8.08 1.96
C ASN A 183 17.41 -6.87 1.82
N PHE A 184 16.15 -7.04 2.22
CA PHE A 184 15.17 -5.96 2.37
C PHE A 184 14.84 -5.79 3.86
N HIS A 185 14.52 -4.57 4.29
CA HIS A 185 14.24 -4.19 5.69
C HIS A 185 15.35 -4.52 6.73
N PHE A 186 16.55 -4.94 6.29
CA PHE A 186 17.59 -5.65 7.08
C PHE A 186 17.14 -6.97 7.73
N GLN A 187 16.06 -7.59 7.22
CA GLN A 187 15.45 -8.81 7.76
C GLN A 187 16.30 -10.05 7.46
N SER A 188 16.45 -10.96 8.44
CA SER A 188 17.18 -12.21 8.24
C SER A 188 16.53 -13.07 7.14
N GLY A 189 17.33 -13.52 6.17
CA GLY A 189 16.86 -14.39 5.08
C GLY A 189 16.14 -13.68 3.92
N GLY A 190 15.99 -12.35 3.96
CA GLY A 190 15.29 -11.58 2.92
C GLY A 190 13.91 -12.17 2.63
N TRP A 191 13.51 -12.25 1.36
CA TRP A 191 12.25 -12.88 0.94
C TRP A 191 12.36 -14.41 0.75
N LEU A 192 13.44 -15.08 1.19
CA LEU A 192 13.74 -16.45 0.75
C LEU A 192 13.50 -17.56 1.79
N THR A 193 13.37 -17.27 3.08
CA THR A 193 13.29 -18.32 4.13
C THR A 193 11.94 -18.35 4.88
N PRO A 194 11.49 -19.53 5.37
CA PRO A 194 10.24 -19.64 6.13
C PRO A 194 10.23 -18.82 7.43
N GLU A 195 11.36 -18.73 8.12
CA GLU A 195 11.49 -17.97 9.37
C GLU A 195 11.33 -16.46 9.13
N SER A 196 11.71 -16.02 7.93
CA SER A 196 11.50 -14.65 7.45
C SER A 196 10.01 -14.40 7.19
N ALA A 197 9.32 -15.29 6.48
CA ALA A 197 7.88 -15.18 6.24
C ALA A 197 7.08 -15.12 7.56
N GLN A 198 7.41 -15.98 8.52
CA GLN A 198 6.73 -16.05 9.82
C GLN A 198 6.88 -14.79 10.70
N ARG A 199 8.00 -14.06 10.59
CA ARG A 199 8.24 -12.81 11.36
C ARG A 199 7.77 -11.55 10.65
N TYR A 200 7.68 -11.57 9.32
CA TYR A 200 7.39 -10.39 8.49
C TYR A 200 6.14 -9.62 8.93
N ASP A 201 5.00 -10.30 9.07
CA ASP A 201 3.74 -9.64 9.45
C ASP A 201 3.86 -8.89 10.78
N THR A 202 4.62 -9.44 11.74
CA THR A 202 4.85 -8.80 13.04
C THR A 202 5.76 -7.57 12.87
N GLN A 203 6.80 -7.63 12.03
CA GLN A 203 7.63 -6.46 11.72
C GLN A 203 6.80 -5.33 11.09
N VAL A 204 5.95 -5.65 10.11
CA VAL A 204 5.09 -4.66 9.44
C VAL A 204 4.02 -4.09 10.38
N GLU A 205 3.40 -4.90 11.24
CA GLU A 205 2.41 -4.39 12.20
C GLU A 205 3.04 -3.56 13.31
N VAL A 206 4.25 -3.90 13.80
CA VAL A 206 5.00 -3.04 14.73
C VAL A 206 5.37 -1.71 14.07
N LEU A 207 5.76 -1.73 12.79
CA LEU A 207 6.07 -0.53 12.01
C LEU A 207 4.85 0.38 11.85
N LEU A 208 3.70 -0.21 11.52
CA LEU A 208 2.44 0.50 11.27
C LEU A 208 1.54 0.62 12.51
N ASN A 209 2.08 0.39 13.72
CA ASN A 209 1.37 0.51 15.00
C ASN A 209 0.05 -0.29 15.08
N GLY A 210 0.00 -1.46 14.43
CA GLY A 210 -1.17 -2.34 14.36
C GLY A 210 -2.19 -1.97 13.28
N SER A 211 -1.88 -1.03 12.38
CA SER A 211 -2.81 -0.58 11.33
C SER A 211 -2.60 -1.26 9.97
N ALA A 212 -1.67 -2.21 9.81
CA ALA A 212 -1.28 -2.68 8.48
C ALA A 212 -2.43 -3.35 7.74
N ASN A 213 -3.19 -4.23 8.42
CA ASN A 213 -4.36 -4.85 7.82
C ASN A 213 -5.48 -3.85 7.51
N ALA A 214 -5.73 -2.85 8.37
CA ALA A 214 -6.68 -1.77 8.08
C ALA A 214 -6.26 -0.98 6.83
N THR A 215 -4.97 -0.73 6.64
CA THR A 215 -4.42 -0.12 5.41
C THR A 215 -4.63 -1.02 4.18
N ARG A 216 -4.35 -2.33 4.27
CA ARG A 216 -4.58 -3.29 3.16
C ARG A 216 -6.06 -3.35 2.75
N ARG A 217 -7.00 -3.34 3.72
CA ARG A 217 -8.44 -3.34 3.47
C ARG A 217 -8.95 -2.13 2.67
N GLN A 218 -8.18 -1.05 2.56
CA GLN A 218 -8.57 0.11 1.76
C GLN A 218 -8.62 -0.19 0.24
N ALA A 219 -7.99 -1.28 -0.23
CA ALA A 219 -8.16 -1.79 -1.58
C ALA A 219 -9.58 -2.37 -1.85
N LEU A 220 -10.30 -2.80 -0.82
CA LEU A 220 -11.60 -3.47 -0.98
C LEU A 220 -12.69 -2.51 -1.48
N LEU A 221 -12.65 -1.22 -1.13
CA LEU A 221 -13.62 -0.23 -1.64
C LEU A 221 -13.54 -0.08 -3.18
N PRO A 222 -12.36 0.21 -3.78
CA PRO A 222 -12.21 0.18 -5.24
C PRO A 222 -12.62 -1.15 -5.89
N LEU A 223 -12.36 -2.29 -5.25
CA LEU A 223 -12.79 -3.61 -5.76
C LEU A 223 -14.31 -3.81 -5.70
N HIS A 224 -14.97 -3.28 -4.67
CA HIS A 224 -16.44 -3.32 -4.55
C HIS A 224 -17.10 -2.61 -5.75
N GLU A 225 -16.53 -1.50 -6.24
CA GLU A 225 -16.99 -0.82 -7.47
C GLU A 225 -16.84 -1.66 -8.76
N VAL A 226 -16.02 -2.72 -8.74
CA VAL A 226 -15.83 -3.66 -9.86
C VAL A 226 -16.77 -4.86 -9.76
N PHE A 227 -17.03 -5.33 -8.54
CA PHE A 227 -17.64 -6.63 -8.26
C PHE A 227 -19.08 -6.55 -7.76
N ALA A 228 -19.51 -5.43 -7.18
CA ALA A 228 -20.88 -5.25 -6.74
C ALA A 228 -21.87 -5.40 -7.91
N ARG A 229 -23.01 -6.04 -7.63
CA ARG A 229 -24.11 -6.26 -8.59
C ARG A 229 -23.73 -7.06 -9.85
N ARG A 230 -22.58 -7.76 -9.87
CA ARG A 230 -22.15 -8.68 -10.94
C ARG A 230 -22.07 -10.12 -10.42
N ASP A 231 -22.22 -11.11 -11.31
CA ASP A 231 -22.06 -12.53 -10.97
C ASP A 231 -20.59 -12.84 -10.62
N GLN A 232 -20.31 -12.91 -9.31
CA GLN A 232 -18.97 -13.18 -8.75
C GLN A 232 -18.33 -14.47 -9.29
N ARG A 233 -19.11 -15.44 -9.76
CA ARG A 233 -18.60 -16.71 -10.32
C ARG A 233 -17.88 -16.51 -11.67
N ARG A 234 -18.15 -15.39 -12.35
CA ARG A 234 -17.58 -15.03 -13.66
C ARG A 234 -16.45 -13.99 -13.58
N LEU A 235 -16.20 -13.45 -12.39
CA LEU A 235 -15.19 -12.43 -12.13
C LEU A 235 -13.89 -13.11 -11.68
N LYS A 236 -12.76 -12.43 -11.91
CA LYS A 236 -11.45 -12.90 -11.44
C LYS A 236 -10.64 -11.76 -10.86
N LEU A 237 -10.05 -12.02 -9.68
CA LEU A 237 -9.01 -11.20 -9.08
C LEU A 237 -7.64 -11.87 -9.28
N LEU A 238 -6.64 -11.07 -9.63
CA LEU A 238 -5.24 -11.44 -9.51
C LEU A 238 -4.55 -10.52 -8.49
N ASP A 239 -3.95 -11.08 -7.45
CA ASP A 239 -3.13 -10.35 -6.49
C ASP A 239 -1.64 -10.62 -6.77
N VAL A 240 -0.89 -9.60 -7.17
CA VAL A 240 0.52 -9.72 -7.56
C VAL A 240 1.40 -9.16 -6.44
N GLY A 241 2.36 -9.96 -5.97
CA GLY A 241 3.09 -9.68 -4.73
C GLY A 241 2.24 -10.00 -3.49
N CYS A 242 1.50 -11.12 -3.52
CA CYS A 242 0.53 -11.45 -2.47
C CYS A 242 1.16 -11.79 -1.10
N GLY A 243 2.48 -12.01 -1.04
CA GLY A 243 3.25 -12.21 0.19
C GLY A 243 2.68 -13.33 1.07
N THR A 244 2.44 -13.00 2.34
CA THR A 244 1.83 -13.88 3.37
C THR A 244 0.31 -14.03 3.23
N GLY A 245 -0.31 -13.51 2.17
CA GLY A 245 -1.74 -13.66 1.88
C GLY A 245 -2.69 -12.77 2.70
N ARG A 246 -2.19 -11.85 3.54
CA ARG A 246 -3.04 -11.01 4.43
C ARG A 246 -4.14 -10.24 3.72
N PHE A 247 -3.88 -9.76 2.50
CA PHE A 247 -4.91 -9.10 1.71
C PHE A 247 -5.92 -10.10 1.15
N LEU A 248 -5.47 -11.23 0.61
CA LEU A 248 -6.34 -12.28 0.07
C LEU A 248 -7.33 -12.83 1.11
N ASP A 249 -6.94 -12.90 2.39
CA ASP A 249 -7.84 -13.26 3.49
C ASP A 249 -8.96 -12.21 3.66
N SER A 250 -8.60 -10.93 3.74
CA SER A 250 -9.57 -9.83 3.81
C SER A 250 -10.48 -9.77 2.57
N PHE A 251 -9.92 -10.03 1.38
CA PHE A 251 -10.66 -10.14 0.13
C PHE A 251 -11.66 -11.30 0.16
N LYS A 252 -11.27 -12.48 0.64
CA LYS A 252 -12.18 -13.63 0.75
C LYS A 252 -13.25 -13.47 1.81
N GLN A 253 -13.01 -12.72 2.88
CA GLN A 253 -14.08 -12.35 3.81
C GLN A 253 -15.18 -11.53 3.10
N ALA A 254 -14.79 -10.59 2.23
CA ALA A 254 -15.74 -9.80 1.43
C ALA A 254 -16.38 -10.59 0.27
N TRP A 255 -15.62 -11.45 -0.40
CA TRP A 255 -16.08 -12.24 -1.56
C TRP A 255 -15.64 -13.72 -1.50
N PRO A 256 -16.23 -14.55 -0.62
CA PRO A 256 -15.77 -15.93 -0.40
C PRO A 256 -15.70 -16.78 -1.68
N ARG A 257 -16.70 -16.59 -2.55
CA ARG A 257 -16.94 -17.37 -3.77
C ARG A 257 -16.30 -16.80 -5.03
N LEU A 258 -15.69 -15.60 -4.99
CA LEU A 258 -15.09 -14.97 -6.18
C LEU A 258 -13.70 -15.59 -6.43
N PRO A 259 -13.41 -16.15 -7.63
CA PRO A 259 -12.11 -16.69 -7.98
C PRO A 259 -10.96 -15.68 -7.79
N ALA A 260 -9.93 -16.08 -7.06
CA ALA A 260 -8.73 -15.27 -6.83
C ALA A 260 -7.47 -16.12 -6.98
N LEU A 261 -6.47 -15.54 -7.63
CA LEU A 261 -5.12 -16.09 -7.78
C LEU A 261 -4.14 -15.14 -7.09
N GLY A 262 -3.36 -15.65 -6.14
CA GLY A 262 -2.20 -14.96 -5.59
C GLY A 262 -0.94 -15.37 -6.32
N ILE A 263 -0.15 -14.39 -6.77
CA ILE A 263 1.19 -14.60 -7.33
C ILE A 263 2.21 -13.91 -6.45
N ASP A 264 3.28 -14.62 -6.11
CA ASP A 264 4.45 -14.05 -5.45
C ASP A 264 5.72 -14.69 -6.01
N LEU A 265 6.86 -14.02 -5.84
CA LEU A 265 8.15 -14.55 -6.28
C LEU A 265 8.80 -15.45 -5.21
N SER A 266 8.30 -15.44 -3.97
CA SER A 266 8.83 -16.24 -2.85
C SER A 266 8.04 -17.54 -2.61
N GLU A 267 8.71 -18.70 -2.69
CA GLU A 267 8.14 -19.96 -2.19
C GLU A 267 7.85 -19.89 -0.69
N ALA A 268 8.71 -19.25 0.10
CA ALA A 268 8.61 -19.21 1.55
C ALA A 268 7.39 -18.40 2.01
N TYR A 269 7.13 -17.26 1.38
CA TYR A 269 5.97 -16.43 1.69
C TYR A 269 4.68 -17.07 1.18
N LEU A 270 4.68 -17.73 0.02
CA LEU A 270 3.55 -18.56 -0.42
C LEU A 270 3.31 -19.77 0.49
N GLY A 271 4.36 -20.30 1.14
CA GLY A 271 4.26 -21.31 2.20
C GLY A 271 3.48 -20.80 3.41
N GLU A 272 3.84 -19.62 3.92
CA GLU A 272 3.10 -18.95 5.01
C GLU A 272 1.68 -18.56 4.58
N ALA A 273 1.50 -18.08 3.34
CA ALA A 273 0.19 -17.75 2.77
C ALA A 273 -0.74 -18.97 2.72
N LYS A 274 -0.24 -20.15 2.35
CA LYS A 274 -1.02 -21.40 2.40
C LYS A 274 -1.48 -21.73 3.83
N GLN A 275 -0.66 -21.47 4.85
CA GLN A 275 -1.03 -21.70 6.25
C GLN A 275 -2.05 -20.66 6.75
N HIS A 276 -1.86 -19.38 6.41
CA HIS A 276 -2.77 -18.30 6.79
C HIS A 276 -4.14 -18.44 6.09
N LEU A 277 -4.14 -18.76 4.79
CA LEU A 277 -5.32 -18.91 3.94
C LEU A 277 -5.95 -20.32 4.00
N LYS A 278 -5.59 -21.16 4.97
CA LYS A 278 -6.06 -22.57 5.06
C LYS A 278 -7.58 -22.75 5.04
N GLN A 279 -8.33 -21.77 5.55
CA GLN A 279 -9.80 -21.72 5.55
C GLN A 279 -10.40 -21.36 4.18
N TRP A 280 -9.56 -20.82 3.29
CA TRP A 280 -9.84 -20.47 1.90
C TRP A 280 -9.02 -21.38 0.97
N CYS A 281 -8.98 -22.68 1.26
CA CYS A 281 -8.13 -23.67 0.57
C CYS A 281 -8.33 -23.77 -0.96
N TRP A 282 -9.36 -23.14 -1.49
CA TRP A 282 -9.66 -22.98 -2.93
C TRP A 282 -9.10 -21.68 -3.55
N ILE A 283 -8.23 -20.93 -2.86
CA ILE A 283 -7.42 -19.87 -3.47
C ILE A 283 -6.24 -20.52 -4.20
N ASP A 284 -6.07 -20.20 -5.48
CA ASP A 284 -4.87 -20.57 -6.21
C ASP A 284 -3.70 -19.68 -5.77
N LEU A 285 -2.55 -20.29 -5.46
CA LEU A 285 -1.31 -19.61 -5.09
C LEU A 285 -0.16 -20.13 -5.94
N LEU A 286 0.52 -19.23 -6.66
CA LEU A 286 1.50 -19.58 -7.70
C LEU A 286 2.79 -18.79 -7.55
N VAL A 287 3.94 -19.48 -7.61
CA VAL A 287 5.25 -18.85 -7.74
C VAL A 287 5.36 -18.24 -9.13
N GLY A 288 5.60 -16.92 -9.23
CA GLY A 288 5.71 -16.24 -10.52
C GLY A 288 6.37 -14.87 -10.43
N ASN A 289 6.99 -14.44 -11.53
CA ASN A 289 7.56 -13.10 -11.64
C ASN A 289 6.51 -12.10 -12.16
N ALA A 290 6.34 -10.97 -11.48
CA ALA A 290 5.49 -9.88 -11.92
C ALA A 290 5.89 -9.27 -13.28
N GLU A 291 7.15 -9.45 -13.70
CA GLU A 291 7.65 -9.05 -15.04
C GLU A 291 7.10 -9.91 -16.19
N ALA A 292 6.57 -11.10 -15.90
CA ALA A 292 6.02 -12.03 -16.87
C ALA A 292 4.93 -12.90 -16.21
N LEU A 293 3.72 -12.33 -16.08
CA LEU A 293 2.62 -12.95 -15.34
C LEU A 293 2.10 -14.20 -16.08
N PRO A 294 2.09 -15.40 -15.45
CA PRO A 294 1.68 -16.67 -16.06
C PRO A 294 0.14 -16.81 -16.23
N VAL A 295 -0.53 -15.73 -16.62
CA VAL A 295 -1.96 -15.69 -16.95
C VAL A 295 -2.20 -15.08 -18.33
N LYS A 296 -3.32 -15.48 -18.94
CA LYS A 296 -3.72 -14.99 -20.27
C LYS A 296 -3.97 -13.47 -20.25
N SER A 297 -3.70 -12.82 -21.37
CA SER A 297 -4.10 -11.42 -21.59
C SER A 297 -5.62 -11.26 -21.46
N GLU A 298 -6.07 -10.08 -21.03
CA GLU A 298 -7.49 -9.73 -20.87
C GLU A 298 -8.33 -10.78 -20.09
N SER A 299 -7.74 -11.39 -19.05
CA SER A 299 -8.37 -12.48 -18.29
C SER A 299 -8.89 -12.07 -16.91
N GLN A 300 -8.42 -10.95 -16.36
CA GLN A 300 -8.73 -10.49 -14.99
C GLN A 300 -9.72 -9.32 -15.00
N ASP A 301 -10.69 -9.31 -14.08
CA ASP A 301 -11.60 -8.18 -13.87
C ASP A 301 -10.98 -7.12 -12.95
N ALA A 302 -10.14 -7.55 -12.01
CA ALA A 302 -9.27 -6.66 -11.26
C ALA A 302 -7.89 -7.27 -11.02
N VAL A 303 -6.90 -6.40 -10.84
CA VAL A 303 -5.55 -6.72 -10.37
C VAL A 303 -5.29 -5.89 -9.12
N THR A 304 -4.77 -6.52 -8.07
CA THR A 304 -4.23 -5.84 -6.90
C THR A 304 -2.72 -5.95 -6.84
N ASN A 305 -2.10 -4.92 -6.27
CA ASN A 305 -0.70 -4.92 -5.91
C ASN A 305 -0.50 -4.12 -4.61
N ILE A 306 0.08 -4.73 -3.60
CA ILE A 306 0.06 -4.20 -2.23
C ILE A 306 1.45 -4.26 -1.62
N PHE A 307 2.03 -3.09 -1.36
CA PHE A 307 3.36 -2.90 -0.78
C PHE A 307 4.47 -3.64 -1.53
N MET A 308 4.52 -3.50 -2.86
CA MET A 308 5.52 -4.15 -3.73
C MET A 308 6.30 -3.17 -4.62
N LEU A 309 5.68 -2.09 -5.10
CA LEU A 309 6.31 -1.23 -6.13
C LEU A 309 7.51 -0.46 -5.60
N HIS A 310 7.53 -0.14 -4.30
CA HIS A 310 8.68 0.50 -3.68
C HIS A 310 9.94 -0.40 -3.70
N GLU A 311 9.76 -1.72 -3.69
CA GLU A 311 10.83 -2.73 -3.75
C GLU A 311 11.29 -3.11 -5.16
N LEU A 312 10.68 -2.52 -6.20
CA LEU A 312 11.08 -2.75 -7.59
C LEU A 312 12.00 -1.65 -8.13
N PRO A 313 13.03 -1.96 -8.93
CA PRO A 313 13.75 -0.96 -9.71
C PRO A 313 12.84 -0.16 -10.67
N PRO A 314 13.15 1.11 -10.99
CA PRO A 314 12.35 1.93 -11.93
C PRO A 314 12.07 1.29 -13.29
N LYS A 315 13.03 0.52 -13.84
CA LYS A 315 12.84 -0.22 -15.10
C LYS A 315 11.81 -1.34 -14.93
N VAL A 316 11.90 -2.09 -13.83
CA VAL A 316 11.02 -3.23 -13.51
C VAL A 316 9.59 -2.75 -13.26
N ARG A 317 9.38 -1.63 -12.56
CA ARG A 317 8.05 -1.01 -12.39
C ARG A 317 7.33 -0.83 -13.73
N ARG A 318 8.02 -0.35 -14.76
CA ARG A 318 7.45 -0.13 -16.11
C ARG A 318 7.09 -1.44 -16.81
N VAL A 319 7.84 -2.52 -16.60
CA VAL A 319 7.52 -3.86 -17.11
C VAL A 319 6.29 -4.41 -16.38
N VAL A 320 6.25 -4.32 -15.05
CA VAL A 320 5.15 -4.78 -14.22
C VAL A 320 3.84 -4.05 -14.54
N PHE A 321 3.85 -2.73 -14.77
CA PHE A 321 2.66 -1.99 -15.22
C PHE A 321 2.17 -2.42 -16.61
N ARG A 322 3.08 -2.79 -17.52
CA ARG A 322 2.71 -3.36 -18.82
C ARG A 322 2.01 -4.70 -18.64
N GLU A 323 2.51 -5.55 -17.75
CA GLU A 323 1.89 -6.82 -17.42
C GLU A 323 0.53 -6.67 -16.75
N PHE A 324 0.37 -5.76 -15.77
CA PHE A 324 -0.94 -5.39 -15.21
C PHE A 324 -1.92 -4.96 -16.31
N ALA A 325 -1.47 -4.11 -17.24
CA ALA A 325 -2.29 -3.65 -18.36
C ALA A 325 -2.57 -4.75 -19.40
N ARG A 326 -1.72 -5.78 -19.53
CA ARG A 326 -1.92 -6.91 -20.43
C ARG A 326 -2.98 -7.88 -19.90
N VAL A 327 -2.95 -8.18 -18.60
CA VAL A 327 -3.81 -9.21 -18.00
C VAL A 327 -5.21 -8.71 -17.65
N LEU A 328 -5.40 -7.40 -17.49
CA LEU A 328 -6.70 -6.78 -17.26
C LEU A 328 -7.59 -6.77 -18.51
N LYS A 329 -8.86 -7.16 -18.34
CA LYS A 329 -9.94 -6.93 -19.30
C LYS A 329 -10.16 -5.44 -19.52
N ARG A 330 -10.68 -5.05 -20.68
CA ARG A 330 -11.26 -3.70 -20.91
C ARG A 330 -12.30 -3.38 -19.83
N GLY A 331 -12.20 -2.21 -19.20
CA GLY A 331 -13.04 -1.81 -18.05
C GLY A 331 -12.67 -2.45 -16.70
N GLY A 332 -11.68 -3.34 -16.66
CA GLY A 332 -11.10 -3.88 -15.43
C GLY A 332 -10.27 -2.82 -14.67
N ARG A 333 -10.04 -3.06 -13.37
CA ARG A 333 -9.32 -2.11 -12.49
C ARG A 333 -7.98 -2.66 -12.01
N LEU A 334 -6.95 -1.81 -12.00
CA LEU A 334 -5.76 -1.99 -11.19
C LEU A 334 -5.94 -1.18 -9.89
N VAL A 335 -5.73 -1.84 -8.74
CA VAL A 335 -5.78 -1.21 -7.42
C VAL A 335 -4.42 -1.42 -6.74
N VAL A 336 -3.68 -0.34 -6.56
CA VAL A 336 -2.37 -0.37 -5.89
C VAL A 336 -2.52 0.21 -4.49
N VAL A 337 -2.00 -0.46 -3.47
CA VAL A 337 -1.85 0.11 -2.11
C VAL A 337 -0.39 0.08 -1.72
N ASP A 338 0.24 1.23 -1.64
CA ASP A 338 1.69 1.31 -1.41
C ASP A 338 2.03 2.60 -0.63
N SER A 339 3.28 2.78 -0.22
CA SER A 339 3.72 3.90 0.63
C SER A 339 3.39 5.28 0.02
N LEU A 340 3.23 6.29 0.86
CA LEU A 340 3.15 7.68 0.39
C LEU A 340 4.41 8.04 -0.42
N GLN A 341 4.22 8.88 -1.43
CA GLN A 341 5.26 9.54 -2.20
C GLN A 341 5.40 11.00 -1.74
N LEU A 342 6.47 11.68 -2.18
CA LEU A 342 6.72 13.06 -1.79
C LEU A 342 5.58 13.98 -2.25
N GLY A 343 5.10 14.84 -1.36
CA GLY A 343 4.01 15.77 -1.63
C GLY A 343 2.59 15.19 -1.47
N ASP A 344 2.39 13.87 -1.33
CA ASP A 344 1.07 13.29 -1.00
C ASP A 344 0.58 13.80 0.37
N ALA A 345 1.51 14.03 1.29
CA ALA A 345 1.31 14.68 2.59
C ALA A 345 2.62 15.39 3.00
N PRO A 346 2.79 16.70 2.72
CA PRO A 346 4.08 17.38 2.85
C PRO A 346 4.70 17.40 4.26
N ASP A 347 3.92 17.15 5.31
CA ASP A 347 4.41 16.98 6.68
C ASP A 347 4.99 15.59 6.98
N TYR A 348 4.84 14.63 6.05
CA TYR A 348 5.44 13.30 6.07
C TYR A 348 6.74 13.21 5.26
N ASP A 349 7.02 14.15 4.35
CA ASP A 349 8.17 14.09 3.42
C ASP A 349 9.51 13.81 4.13
N GLY A 350 9.79 14.47 5.27
CA GLY A 350 11.01 14.23 6.04
C GLY A 350 11.09 12.85 6.71
N MET A 351 9.95 12.20 6.95
CA MET A 351 9.89 10.81 7.44
C MET A 351 10.16 9.84 6.29
N LEU A 352 9.58 10.11 5.11
CA LEU A 352 9.78 9.32 3.89
C LEU A 352 11.25 9.38 3.44
N GLU A 353 11.91 10.54 3.47
CA GLU A 353 13.34 10.67 3.14
C GLU A 353 14.29 9.92 4.10
N LEU A 354 13.91 9.78 5.38
CA LEU A 354 14.68 9.02 6.37
C LEU A 354 14.44 7.50 6.30
N PHE A 355 13.35 7.08 5.66
CA PHE A 355 12.91 5.69 5.65
C PHE A 355 13.93 4.73 4.99
N PRO A 356 14.47 4.99 3.78
CA PRO A 356 15.47 4.12 3.14
C PRO A 356 16.75 3.97 3.95
N ARG A 357 17.15 5.03 4.69
CA ARG A 357 18.34 5.03 5.55
C ARG A 357 18.16 4.17 6.80
N SER A 358 16.91 4.01 7.24
CA SER A 358 16.56 3.32 8.48
C SER A 358 16.23 1.84 8.25
N TYR A 359 15.75 1.48 7.06
CA TYR A 359 15.28 0.13 6.73
C TYR A 359 16.04 -0.55 5.57
N HIS A 360 16.90 0.17 4.83
CA HIS A 360 17.58 -0.33 3.63
C HIS A 360 16.61 -0.82 2.55
N GLU A 361 16.04 0.16 1.85
CA GLU A 361 15.14 -0.07 0.72
C GLU A 361 15.75 0.60 -0.52
N PRO A 362 16.48 -0.16 -1.36
CA PRO A 362 17.39 0.40 -2.36
C PRO A 362 16.68 1.19 -3.46
N TYR A 363 15.40 0.89 -3.72
CA TYR A 363 14.64 1.54 -4.78
C TYR A 363 13.62 2.57 -4.27
N TYR A 364 13.41 2.69 -2.96
CA TYR A 364 12.42 3.57 -2.36
C TYR A 364 12.67 5.06 -2.66
N THR A 365 13.94 5.51 -2.67
CA THR A 365 14.28 6.89 -3.07
C THR A 365 13.84 7.24 -4.50
N SER A 366 13.79 6.26 -5.39
CA SER A 366 13.23 6.44 -6.74
C SER A 366 11.71 6.30 -6.78
N TYR A 367 11.15 5.41 -5.95
CA TYR A 367 9.70 5.25 -5.77
C TYR A 367 9.05 6.56 -5.36
N LEU A 368 9.64 7.26 -4.38
CA LEU A 368 9.14 8.54 -3.83
C LEU A 368 8.93 9.66 -4.85
N LYS A 369 9.48 9.53 -6.07
CA LYS A 369 9.44 10.54 -7.14
C LYS A 369 8.85 10.00 -8.46
N GLU A 370 8.37 8.77 -8.48
CA GLU A 370 7.91 8.10 -9.69
C GLU A 370 6.47 8.52 -10.03
N ASP A 371 6.20 9.06 -11.22
CA ASP A 371 4.83 9.34 -11.64
C ASP A 371 4.14 8.06 -12.13
N PHE A 372 3.33 7.45 -11.26
CA PHE A 372 2.55 6.26 -11.60
C PHE A 372 1.38 6.54 -12.54
N ARG A 373 0.91 7.79 -12.67
CA ARG A 373 -0.14 8.17 -13.62
C ARG A 373 0.42 8.14 -15.04
N ASP A 374 1.62 8.67 -15.26
CA ASP A 374 2.32 8.62 -16.54
C ASP A 374 2.72 7.19 -16.93
N ILE A 375 3.26 6.39 -15.99
CA ILE A 375 3.59 4.97 -16.25
C ILE A 375 2.33 4.17 -16.62
N ALA A 376 1.21 4.38 -15.90
CA ALA A 376 -0.06 3.75 -16.21
C ALA A 376 -0.60 4.18 -17.58
N ALA A 377 -0.58 5.48 -17.87
CA ALA A 377 -1.06 6.03 -19.14
C ALA A 377 -0.27 5.47 -20.34
N ALA A 378 1.05 5.38 -20.23
CA ALA A 378 1.93 4.76 -21.24
C ALA A 378 1.63 3.26 -21.48
N CYS A 379 0.94 2.60 -20.55
CA CYS A 379 0.51 1.19 -20.67
C CYS A 379 -0.99 1.05 -21.04
N GLY A 380 -1.71 2.15 -21.29
CA GLY A 380 -3.15 2.14 -21.60
C GLY A 380 -4.07 1.96 -20.38
N LEU A 381 -3.57 2.29 -19.18
CA LEU A 381 -4.34 2.37 -17.95
C LEU A 381 -4.65 3.84 -17.62
N ALA A 382 -5.93 4.18 -17.49
CA ALA A 382 -6.35 5.51 -17.05
C ALA A 382 -6.27 5.62 -15.54
N HIS A 383 -5.55 6.61 -15.01
CA HIS A 383 -5.68 7.00 -13.60
C HIS A 383 -7.11 7.47 -13.31
N LEU A 384 -7.68 7.02 -12.18
CA LEU A 384 -9.00 7.43 -11.72
C LEU A 384 -8.91 8.33 -10.47
N ARG A 385 -8.15 7.91 -9.45
CA ARG A 385 -8.02 8.61 -8.17
C ARG A 385 -6.87 8.06 -7.33
N ASP A 386 -6.38 8.92 -6.43
CA ASP A 386 -5.51 8.56 -5.32
C ASP A 386 -6.20 8.88 -3.99
N VAL A 387 -6.03 8.03 -2.97
CA VAL A 387 -6.63 8.21 -1.65
C VAL A 387 -5.63 7.81 -0.56
N ASN A 388 -5.15 8.76 0.23
CA ASN A 388 -4.23 8.49 1.35
C ASN A 388 -4.89 7.57 2.41
N ALA A 389 -4.09 6.71 3.01
CA ALA A 389 -4.46 5.65 3.93
C ALA A 389 -3.39 5.54 5.02
N PHE A 390 -3.38 6.51 5.95
CA PHE A 390 -2.31 6.71 6.92
C PHE A 390 -0.95 6.95 6.20
N VAL A 391 0.09 6.14 6.44
CA VAL A 391 1.42 6.26 5.78
C VAL A 391 1.51 5.61 4.40
N SER A 392 0.37 5.24 3.82
CA SER A 392 0.25 4.68 2.46
C SER A 392 -0.79 5.46 1.65
N LYS A 393 -0.91 5.18 0.35
CA LYS A 393 -2.04 5.58 -0.48
C LYS A 393 -2.60 4.41 -1.28
N VAL A 394 -3.87 4.54 -1.64
CA VAL A 394 -4.57 3.69 -2.61
C VAL A 394 -4.61 4.43 -3.94
N MET A 395 -3.99 3.88 -4.99
CA MET A 395 -4.02 4.41 -6.36
C MET A 395 -4.90 3.49 -7.21
N VAL A 396 -5.87 4.06 -7.94
CA VAL A 396 -6.83 3.29 -8.73
C VAL A 396 -6.72 3.67 -10.20
N PHE A 397 -6.60 2.66 -11.06
CA PHE A 397 -6.53 2.81 -12.51
C PHE A 397 -7.53 1.88 -13.21
N ALA A 398 -7.98 2.24 -14.41
CA ALA A 398 -8.88 1.44 -15.24
C ALA A 398 -8.28 1.16 -16.63
N LYS A 399 -8.47 -0.06 -17.14
CA LYS A 399 -8.08 -0.42 -18.51
C LYS A 399 -9.04 0.20 -19.53
N ARG A 400 -8.50 1.03 -20.44
CA ARG A 400 -9.27 1.68 -21.51
C ARG A 400 -9.67 0.73 -22.62
#